data_AF-A0A067CGF8-F1
#
_entry.id   AF-A0A067CGF8-F1
#
_cell.length_a   1.000
_cell.length_b   1.000
_cell.length_c   1.000
_cell.angle_alpha   90.00
_cell.angle_beta   90.00
_cell.angle_gamma   90.00
#
_symmetry.space_group_name_H-M   'P 1'
#
loop_
_entity.id
_entity.type
_entity.pdbx_description
1 polymer ?
#
loop_
_entity_poly.entity_id
_entity_poly.type
_entity_poly.pdbx_seq_one_letter_code
_entity_poly.pdbx_strand_id
1 'polypeptide(L)'
;MAAPSVLQRYAAEPASTSSIDALHAAHDDELLHLIALNVFCRKEDNVLIPWTARNSSDMLHRDSPHAAILAELRKCPAVDIYLNTGVRDHGYCEDAMAYTLHLQSRAIPKWVLETTFTDEDGSATTYFELCPRSAILFMNHYWEEVHEMPRFPSTKKIVLMPNVEMGELKPSHYHRVDIVLAKSRDAYNRIWAWYNQDFNNPRGAKVLYTQHTTSDATVLVRNASQHGQLNGTLAPKNFSQLSVVHANGKSPFKNAGRMLQCWKDHPEFPILHQYSSDDWSNGTYNELWRDKPPANVDFHFGKFGHYINQARAAGALVVTTDAPPMDEFVDDDSGVLIHGITPWADKATMGQNFMFEVPTRAICESIQDILAMDPHERARRAANGVRRYFKQRQYFKQSMQTLQAMVYQR
;
A
#
# COMPACT_ATOMS: atom_id res chain seq x y z
N MET A 1 -51.40 28.83 3.57
CA MET A 1 -50.07 29.41 3.88
C MET A 1 -49.15 28.25 4.22
N ALA A 2 -48.36 27.80 3.24
CA ALA A 2 -47.43 26.68 3.39
C ALA A 2 -46.01 27.24 3.45
N ALA A 3 -45.23 26.78 4.44
CA ALA A 3 -43.84 27.15 4.63
C ALA A 3 -42.94 26.51 3.55
N PRO A 4 -41.88 27.18 3.06
CA PRO A 4 -40.98 26.59 2.08
C PRO A 4 -39.98 25.64 2.75
N SER A 5 -39.74 24.51 2.08
CA SER A 5 -38.78 23.47 2.43
C SER A 5 -37.33 23.94 2.24
N VAL A 6 -36.52 23.80 3.30
CA VAL A 6 -35.06 23.94 3.21
C VAL A 6 -34.48 22.60 2.76
N LEU A 7 -34.45 22.39 1.45
CA LEU A 7 -33.63 21.40 0.78
C LEU A 7 -32.91 22.08 -0.39
N GLN A 8 -32.03 23.03 -0.06
CA GLN A 8 -31.03 23.49 -0.99
C GLN A 8 -29.88 22.49 -0.97
N ARG A 9 -29.86 21.64 -2.00
CA ARG A 9 -28.71 20.83 -2.38
C ARG A 9 -27.50 21.75 -2.51
N TYR A 10 -26.48 21.54 -1.69
CA TYR A 10 -25.13 21.98 -2.01
C TYR A 10 -24.68 21.17 -3.23
N ALA A 11 -24.94 21.68 -4.43
CA ALA A 11 -24.18 21.26 -5.59
C ALA A 11 -22.74 21.69 -5.32
N ALA A 12 -21.86 20.73 -5.03
CA ALA A 12 -20.44 20.99 -4.95
C ALA A 12 -19.99 21.50 -6.33
N GLU A 13 -19.55 22.76 -6.40
CA GLU A 13 -18.88 23.26 -7.60
C GLU A 13 -17.71 22.34 -7.93
N PRO A 14 -17.46 22.03 -9.22
CA PRO A 14 -16.27 21.29 -9.62
C PRO A 14 -15.06 22.09 -9.18
N ALA A 15 -14.42 21.64 -8.11
CA ALA A 15 -13.31 22.37 -7.53
C ALA A 15 -12.19 22.51 -8.55
N SER A 16 -11.70 23.74 -8.69
CA SER A 16 -10.70 24.12 -9.68
C SER A 16 -9.43 23.29 -9.54
N THR A 17 -8.72 23.10 -10.66
CA THR A 17 -7.39 22.47 -10.72
C THR A 17 -6.44 23.00 -9.65
N SER A 18 -6.52 24.29 -9.33
CA SER A 18 -5.74 24.94 -8.26
C SER A 18 -5.93 24.34 -6.86
N SER A 19 -7.08 23.71 -6.56
CA SER A 19 -7.31 23.02 -5.29
C SER A 19 -6.54 21.70 -5.19
N ILE A 20 -6.37 20.99 -6.31
CA ILE A 20 -5.65 19.71 -6.36
C ILE A 20 -4.15 19.95 -6.32
N ASP A 21 -3.65 20.94 -7.04
CA ASP A 21 -2.22 21.30 -7.02
C ASP A 21 -1.78 21.73 -5.62
N ALA A 22 -2.61 22.50 -4.91
CA ALA A 22 -2.35 22.87 -3.51
C ALA A 22 -2.32 21.65 -2.57
N LEU A 23 -3.18 20.65 -2.79
CA LEU A 23 -3.16 19.41 -2.01
C LEU A 23 -1.85 18.63 -2.23
N HIS A 24 -1.37 18.54 -3.47
CA HIS A 24 -0.07 17.93 -3.76
C HIS A 24 1.07 18.69 -3.09
N ALA A 25 1.17 20.00 -3.34
CA ALA A 25 2.24 20.83 -2.80
C ALA A 25 2.33 20.76 -1.28
N ALA A 26 1.19 20.66 -0.57
CA ALA A 26 1.15 20.51 0.88
C ALA A 26 1.79 19.21 1.41
N HIS A 27 2.05 18.21 0.56
CA HIS A 27 2.56 16.89 0.95
C HIS A 27 3.84 16.48 0.22
N ASP A 28 4.36 17.30 -0.69
CA ASP A 28 5.46 16.93 -1.59
C ASP A 28 6.73 16.53 -0.81
N ASP A 29 7.15 17.30 0.20
CA ASP A 29 8.35 16.99 1.01
C ASP A 29 8.27 15.63 1.72
N GLU A 30 7.10 15.31 2.29
CA GLU A 30 6.85 14.06 2.99
C GLU A 30 6.82 12.88 2.00
N LEU A 31 6.26 13.08 0.81
CA LEU A 31 6.19 12.07 -0.25
C LEU A 31 7.56 11.82 -0.90
N LEU A 32 8.37 12.86 -1.10
CA LEU A 32 9.76 12.72 -1.53
C LEU A 32 10.57 11.91 -0.52
N HIS A 33 10.37 12.17 0.77
CA HIS A 33 11.03 11.39 1.82
C HIS A 33 10.59 9.92 1.80
N LEU A 34 9.29 9.65 1.69
CA LEU A 34 8.78 8.29 1.59
C LEU A 34 9.36 7.55 0.37
N ILE A 35 9.48 8.22 -0.78
CA ILE A 35 10.11 7.65 -1.97
C ILE A 35 11.58 7.32 -1.72
N ALA A 36 12.34 8.21 -1.06
CA ALA A 36 13.74 7.95 -0.73
C ALA A 36 13.88 6.69 0.16
N LEU A 37 13.06 6.57 1.21
CA LEU A 37 13.01 5.39 2.07
C LEU A 37 12.64 4.13 1.28
N ASN A 38 11.65 4.20 0.37
CA ASN A 38 11.30 3.09 -0.52
C ASN A 38 12.48 2.66 -1.40
N VAL A 39 13.27 3.61 -1.91
CA VAL A 39 14.48 3.30 -2.68
C VAL A 39 15.51 2.58 -1.83
N PHE A 40 15.76 3.04 -0.60
CA PHE A 40 16.70 2.39 0.33
C PHE A 40 16.26 0.97 0.66
N CYS A 41 15.00 0.79 1.06
CA CYS A 41 14.44 -0.52 1.39
C CYS A 41 14.61 -1.55 0.26
N ARG A 42 14.55 -1.12 -1.01
CA ARG A 42 14.70 -2.04 -2.16
C ARG A 42 16.13 -2.30 -2.59
N LYS A 43 17.03 -1.34 -2.38
CA LYS A 43 18.43 -1.44 -2.83
C LYS A 43 19.31 -2.13 -1.81
N GLU A 44 18.97 -2.02 -0.54
CA GLU A 44 19.85 -2.36 0.57
C GLU A 44 19.14 -3.44 1.40
N ASP A 45 19.72 -4.64 1.40
CA ASP A 45 19.22 -5.73 2.21
C ASP A 45 19.97 -5.80 3.54
N ASN A 46 19.29 -6.33 4.57
CA ASN A 46 19.89 -6.58 5.87
C ASN A 46 20.50 -5.34 6.57
N VAL A 47 19.91 -4.16 6.35
CA VAL A 47 20.35 -2.88 6.90
C VAL A 47 19.29 -2.29 7.85
N LEU A 48 19.73 -1.57 8.89
CA LEU A 48 18.86 -0.75 9.75
C LEU A 48 18.60 0.59 9.06
N ILE A 49 17.33 0.92 8.82
CA ILE A 49 16.90 2.15 8.14
C ILE A 49 16.15 3.05 9.13
N PRO A 50 16.78 4.13 9.63
CA PRO A 50 16.08 5.14 10.41
C PRO A 50 15.08 5.92 9.55
N TRP A 51 13.95 6.34 10.13
CA TRP A 51 12.98 7.20 9.41
C TRP A 51 13.55 8.55 8.99
N THR A 52 14.68 8.96 9.57
CA THR A 52 15.38 10.21 9.23
C THR A 52 16.36 10.04 8.06
N ALA A 53 16.53 8.83 7.52
CA ALA A 53 17.49 8.57 6.46
C ALA A 53 17.14 9.35 5.19
N ARG A 54 18.07 10.20 4.75
CA ARG A 54 18.00 10.98 3.51
C ARG A 54 18.99 10.47 2.46
N ASN A 55 20.06 9.81 2.90
CA ASN A 55 21.14 9.29 2.08
C ASN A 55 21.47 7.84 2.50
N SER A 56 22.16 7.10 1.62
CA SER A 56 22.63 5.74 1.94
C SER A 56 23.58 5.72 3.14
N SER A 57 24.37 6.77 3.37
CA SER A 57 25.26 6.89 4.53
C SER A 57 24.53 6.95 5.88
N ASP A 58 23.22 7.23 5.88
CA ASP A 58 22.43 7.34 7.11
C ASP A 58 21.96 5.96 7.61
N MET A 59 22.08 4.92 6.78
CA MET A 59 21.71 3.57 7.14
C MET A 59 22.83 2.88 7.92
N LEU A 60 22.46 1.95 8.79
CA LEU A 60 23.42 1.27 9.68
C LEU A 60 23.51 -0.21 9.31
N HIS A 61 24.73 -0.65 9.04
CA HIS A 61 25.06 -2.03 8.71
C HIS A 61 25.57 -2.76 9.96
N ARG A 62 25.64 -4.10 9.89
CA ARG A 62 26.09 -4.93 11.00
C ARG A 62 27.53 -4.62 11.46
N ASP A 63 28.37 -4.19 10.53
CA ASP A 63 29.77 -3.79 10.74
C ASP A 63 29.95 -2.29 11.02
N SER A 64 28.84 -1.52 11.07
CA SER A 64 28.90 -0.12 11.52
C SER A 64 29.38 -0.04 12.97
N PRO A 65 30.05 1.06 13.38
CA PRO A 65 30.51 1.21 14.76
C PRO A 65 29.36 1.04 15.76
N HIS A 66 29.57 0.22 16.80
CA HIS A 66 28.54 -0.03 17.82
C HIS A 66 28.03 1.27 18.46
N ALA A 67 28.89 2.28 18.65
CA ALA A 67 28.45 3.59 19.16
C ALA A 67 27.38 4.25 18.28
N ALA A 68 27.52 4.17 16.95
CA ALA A 68 26.52 4.71 16.01
C ALA A 68 25.22 3.88 16.05
N ILE A 69 25.33 2.55 16.10
CA ILE A 69 24.16 1.66 16.24
C ILE A 69 23.43 1.93 17.54
N LEU A 70 24.15 2.00 18.66
CA LEU A 70 23.60 2.26 19.99
C LEU A 70 22.95 3.65 20.09
N ALA A 71 23.55 4.67 19.48
CA ALA A 71 22.98 6.01 19.43
C ALA A 71 21.61 6.03 18.75
N GLU A 72 21.45 5.24 17.68
CA GLU A 72 20.15 5.02 17.06
C GLU A 72 19.26 4.18 18.00
N LEU A 73 19.70 2.99 18.42
CA LEU A 73 18.90 2.03 19.20
C LEU A 73 18.28 2.65 20.46
N ARG A 74 19.03 3.46 21.20
CA ARG A 74 18.60 4.14 22.44
C ARG A 74 17.42 5.09 22.28
N LYS A 75 17.05 5.50 21.06
CA LYS A 75 15.84 6.29 20.81
C LYS A 75 14.56 5.55 21.20
N CYS A 76 14.56 4.22 21.17
CA CYS A 76 13.46 3.32 21.56
C CYS A 76 12.06 3.85 21.18
N PRO A 77 11.75 3.96 19.88
CA PRO A 77 10.42 4.38 19.42
C PRO A 77 9.34 3.41 19.92
N ALA A 78 8.07 3.81 19.87
CA ALA A 78 6.98 2.97 20.35
C ALA A 78 6.93 1.61 19.64
N VAL A 79 7.19 1.60 18.32
CA VAL A 79 7.10 0.42 17.46
C VAL A 79 8.27 0.41 16.51
N ASP A 80 9.13 -0.59 16.56
CA ASP A 80 10.15 -0.86 15.54
C ASP A 80 9.58 -1.78 14.46
N ILE A 81 9.92 -1.55 13.18
CA ILE A 81 9.41 -2.34 12.05
C ILE A 81 10.40 -3.47 11.79
N TYR A 82 9.98 -4.73 12.00
CA TYR A 82 10.81 -5.85 11.60
C TYR A 82 10.85 -5.96 10.07
N LEU A 83 12.07 -6.01 9.55
CA LEU A 83 12.32 -5.96 8.13
C LEU A 83 13.07 -7.22 7.71
N ASN A 84 12.31 -8.19 7.21
CA ASN A 84 12.76 -9.52 6.83
C ASN A 84 13.91 -9.50 5.80
N THR A 85 14.76 -10.53 5.83
CA THR A 85 15.81 -10.69 4.80
C THR A 85 15.24 -11.30 3.51
N GLY A 86 15.49 -10.66 2.37
CA GLY A 86 15.11 -11.18 1.05
C GLY A 86 13.74 -10.76 0.49
N VAL A 87 12.77 -10.28 1.29
CA VAL A 87 11.48 -9.77 0.77
C VAL A 87 11.54 -8.24 0.61
N ARG A 88 12.09 -7.79 -0.52
CA ARG A 88 12.40 -6.36 -0.82
C ARG A 88 11.71 -5.82 -2.07
N ASP A 89 10.54 -6.36 -2.40
CA ASP A 89 9.80 -5.89 -3.57
C ASP A 89 9.12 -4.54 -3.33
N HIS A 90 8.53 -3.99 -4.39
CA HIS A 90 7.75 -2.75 -4.28
C HIS A 90 6.59 -2.89 -3.29
N GLY A 91 5.96 -4.07 -3.24
CA GLY A 91 4.89 -4.51 -2.33
C GLY A 91 5.23 -4.21 -0.87
N TYR A 92 6.24 -4.91 -0.42
CA TYR A 92 6.70 -4.93 0.94
C TYR A 92 7.30 -3.60 1.37
N CYS A 93 8.11 -2.97 0.52
CA CYS A 93 8.77 -1.72 0.88
C CYS A 93 7.84 -0.51 1.02
N GLU A 94 6.78 -0.39 0.21
CA GLU A 94 5.81 0.71 0.36
C GLU A 94 5.10 0.65 1.72
N ASP A 95 4.67 -0.54 2.13
CA ASP A 95 4.07 -0.72 3.46
C ASP A 95 5.12 -0.45 4.55
N ALA A 96 6.27 -1.13 4.51
CA ALA A 96 7.30 -1.01 5.55
C ALA A 96 7.75 0.43 5.78
N MET A 97 8.03 1.17 4.71
CA MET A 97 8.55 2.54 4.81
C MET A 97 7.47 3.55 5.16
N ALA A 98 6.21 3.32 4.79
CA ALA A 98 5.09 4.13 5.29
C ALA A 98 4.95 4.01 6.81
N TYR A 99 5.06 2.80 7.37
CA TYR A 99 5.08 2.59 8.81
C TYR A 99 6.31 3.24 9.45
N THR A 100 7.51 3.01 8.92
CA THR A 100 8.76 3.62 9.41
C THR A 100 8.66 5.14 9.47
N LEU A 101 8.21 5.79 8.40
CA LEU A 101 8.09 7.25 8.32
C LEU A 101 7.05 7.80 9.30
N HIS A 102 5.83 7.24 9.30
CA HIS A 102 4.71 7.82 10.05
C HIS A 102 4.66 7.43 11.53
N LEU A 103 5.37 6.36 11.92
CA LEU A 103 5.66 6.08 13.32
C LEU A 103 6.88 6.83 13.83
N GLN A 104 7.61 7.57 12.97
CA GLN A 104 8.89 8.19 13.28
C GLN A 104 9.85 7.19 13.94
N SER A 105 9.99 6.04 13.28
CA SER A 105 10.66 4.87 13.83
C SER A 105 11.80 4.42 12.93
N ARG A 106 12.16 3.15 12.97
CA ARG A 106 13.17 2.54 12.12
C ARG A 106 12.71 1.16 11.71
N ALA A 107 13.21 0.75 10.56
CA ALA A 107 13.12 -0.63 10.13
C ALA A 107 14.39 -1.36 10.55
N ILE A 108 14.25 -2.47 11.27
CA ILE A 108 15.35 -3.23 11.86
C ILE A 108 15.45 -4.63 11.23
N PRO A 109 16.66 -5.06 10.81
CA PRO A 109 16.91 -6.41 10.34
C PRO A 109 17.12 -7.39 11.51
N LYS A 110 17.11 -8.69 11.21
CA LYS A 110 17.29 -9.78 12.18
C LYS A 110 18.55 -9.62 13.05
N TRP A 111 19.68 -9.20 12.47
CA TRP A 111 20.93 -9.08 13.21
C TRP A 111 20.86 -8.09 14.37
N VAL A 112 20.01 -7.06 14.32
CA VAL A 112 19.83 -6.11 15.42
C VAL A 112 19.31 -6.83 16.68
N LEU A 113 18.46 -7.83 16.48
CA LEU A 113 17.86 -8.61 17.56
C LEU A 113 18.80 -9.72 18.07
N GLU A 114 19.74 -10.16 17.24
CA GLU A 114 20.70 -11.22 17.54
C GLU A 114 22.03 -10.71 18.11
N THR A 115 22.35 -9.43 17.93
CA THR A 115 23.65 -8.87 18.31
C THR A 115 23.64 -8.41 19.76
N THR A 116 24.75 -8.68 20.45
CA THR A 116 25.11 -8.02 21.70
C THR A 116 26.06 -6.88 21.35
N PHE A 117 25.66 -5.66 21.65
CA PHE A 117 26.40 -4.44 21.37
C PHE A 117 27.27 -4.09 22.57
N THR A 118 28.50 -3.67 22.29
CA THR A 118 29.44 -3.16 23.28
C THR A 118 29.44 -1.64 23.24
N ASP A 119 29.21 -1.01 24.39
CA ASP A 119 29.26 0.43 24.57
C ASP A 119 30.69 0.95 24.77
N GLU A 120 30.88 2.27 24.79
CA GLU A 120 32.20 2.89 24.95
C GLU A 120 32.85 2.60 26.31
N ASP A 121 32.03 2.34 27.34
CA ASP A 121 32.48 1.93 28.68
C ASP A 121 32.79 0.43 28.80
N GLY A 122 32.65 -0.32 27.70
CA GLY A 122 32.84 -1.77 27.64
C GLY A 122 31.64 -2.59 28.11
N SER A 123 30.54 -1.96 28.53
CA SER A 123 29.32 -2.67 28.89
C SER A 123 28.67 -3.32 27.67
N ALA A 124 28.05 -4.48 27.88
CA ALA A 124 27.38 -5.24 26.85
C ALA A 124 25.86 -5.09 27.01
N THR A 125 25.15 -4.84 25.92
CA THR A 125 23.68 -4.71 25.91
C THR A 125 23.08 -5.29 24.66
N THR A 126 21.82 -5.71 24.74
CA THR A 126 21.02 -6.18 23.61
C THR A 126 19.90 -5.19 23.29
N TYR A 127 19.33 -5.28 22.09
CA TYR A 127 18.14 -4.53 21.72
C TYR A 127 16.98 -4.71 22.73
N PHE A 128 16.79 -5.93 23.23
CA PHE A 128 15.69 -6.25 24.14
C PHE A 128 15.84 -5.61 25.53
N GLU A 129 17.08 -5.41 25.98
CA GLU A 129 17.41 -4.70 27.22
C GLU A 129 17.33 -3.17 27.05
N LEU A 130 17.78 -2.65 25.90
CA LEU A 130 17.70 -1.22 25.59
C LEU A 130 16.25 -0.74 25.47
N CYS A 131 15.44 -1.47 24.70
CA CYS A 131 14.08 -1.05 24.33
C CYS A 131 13.04 -2.07 24.81
N PRO A 132 12.90 -2.32 26.13
CA PRO A 132 12.03 -3.37 26.65
C PRO A 132 10.55 -3.08 26.36
N ARG A 133 10.17 -1.80 26.30
CA ARG A 133 8.79 -1.34 26.09
C ARG A 133 8.40 -1.14 24.61
N SER A 134 9.36 -1.01 23.71
CA SER A 134 9.09 -0.91 22.28
C SER A 134 8.47 -2.21 21.78
N ALA A 135 7.40 -2.08 21.00
CA ALA A 135 6.81 -3.20 20.28
C ALA A 135 7.59 -3.47 18.99
N ILE A 136 7.43 -4.67 18.44
CA ILE A 136 7.96 -5.01 17.11
C ILE A 136 6.76 -5.26 16.19
N LEU A 137 6.73 -4.57 15.04
CA LEU A 137 5.75 -4.78 13.99
C LEU A 137 6.27 -5.83 13.00
N PHE A 138 5.53 -6.92 12.86
CA PHE A 138 5.75 -7.90 11.80
C PHE A 138 4.72 -7.72 10.69
N MET A 139 5.23 -7.73 9.46
CA MET A 139 4.40 -7.66 8.27
C MET A 139 4.10 -9.06 7.76
N ASN A 140 2.82 -9.35 7.63
CA ASN A 140 2.28 -10.61 7.14
C ASN A 140 2.86 -11.81 7.90
N HIS A 141 3.32 -12.86 7.21
CA HIS A 141 3.91 -14.08 7.79
C HIS A 141 5.45 -14.05 7.82
N TYR A 142 6.08 -12.95 7.41
CA TYR A 142 7.54 -12.84 7.25
C TYR A 142 8.28 -12.58 8.57
N TRP A 143 8.12 -13.48 9.54
CA TRP A 143 8.63 -13.28 10.91
C TRP A 143 10.02 -13.88 11.14
N GLU A 144 10.50 -14.79 10.27
CA GLU A 144 11.79 -15.50 10.39
C GLU A 144 12.05 -16.07 11.79
N GLU A 145 10.98 -16.56 12.43
CA GLU A 145 10.99 -17.14 13.78
C GLU A 145 11.57 -16.19 14.85
N VAL A 146 11.62 -14.88 14.58
CA VAL A 146 12.17 -13.88 15.50
C VAL A 146 11.46 -13.89 16.84
N HIS A 147 10.14 -14.01 16.80
CA HIS A 147 9.29 -14.12 17.98
C HIS A 147 9.50 -15.38 18.84
N GLU A 148 10.23 -16.37 18.31
CA GLU A 148 10.56 -17.65 18.98
C GLU A 148 12.03 -17.70 19.43
N MET A 149 12.83 -16.67 19.15
CA MET A 149 14.22 -16.62 19.60
C MET A 149 14.29 -16.81 21.12
N PRO A 150 15.27 -17.55 21.67
CA PRO A 150 15.38 -17.78 23.12
C PRO A 150 15.44 -16.50 23.96
N ARG A 151 15.98 -15.43 23.38
CA ARG A 151 16.11 -14.10 23.99
C ARG A 151 14.88 -13.20 23.80
N PHE A 152 13.91 -13.60 23.00
CA PHE A 152 12.71 -12.80 22.72
C PHE A 152 11.81 -12.81 23.97
N PRO A 153 11.62 -11.67 24.66
CA PRO A 153 10.87 -11.68 25.91
C PRO A 153 9.40 -12.07 25.67
N SER A 154 8.84 -12.93 26.53
CA SER A 154 7.42 -13.30 26.46
C SER A 154 6.48 -12.10 26.65
N THR A 155 6.96 -11.06 27.34
CA THR A 155 6.27 -9.79 27.56
C THR A 155 6.45 -8.79 26.42
N LYS A 156 7.32 -9.07 25.44
CA LYS A 156 7.55 -8.17 24.30
C LYS A 156 6.27 -8.07 23.48
N LYS A 157 5.80 -6.84 23.31
CA LYS A 157 4.61 -6.52 22.52
C LYS A 157 4.86 -6.76 21.03
N ILE A 158 3.89 -7.39 20.38
CA ILE A 158 3.91 -7.64 18.94
C ILE A 158 2.73 -6.95 18.27
N VAL A 159 3.04 -6.22 17.20
CA VAL A 159 2.07 -5.67 16.26
C VAL A 159 2.09 -6.51 14.99
N LEU A 160 0.95 -6.98 14.51
CA LEU A 160 0.83 -7.66 13.22
C LEU A 160 0.12 -6.75 12.23
N MET A 161 0.71 -6.57 11.05
CA MET A 161 0.02 -6.04 9.87
C MET A 161 -0.17 -7.20 8.89
N PRO A 162 -1.37 -7.80 8.78
CA PRO A 162 -1.61 -8.97 7.94
C PRO A 162 -2.14 -8.59 6.55
N ASN A 163 -1.89 -9.48 5.59
CA ASN A 163 -2.72 -9.63 4.40
C ASN A 163 -3.70 -10.79 4.69
N VAL A 164 -4.95 -10.45 5.02
CA VAL A 164 -5.93 -11.39 5.59
C VAL A 164 -6.33 -12.53 4.64
N GLU A 165 -6.09 -12.35 3.34
CA GLU A 165 -6.30 -13.30 2.28
C GLU A 165 -5.20 -14.39 2.19
N MET A 166 -4.04 -14.18 2.82
CA MET A 166 -2.91 -15.09 2.71
C MET A 166 -3.04 -16.31 3.63
N GLY A 167 -2.98 -17.51 3.05
CA GLY A 167 -3.14 -18.78 3.76
C GLY A 167 -2.00 -19.13 4.72
N GLU A 168 -0.84 -18.49 4.58
CA GLU A 168 0.34 -18.66 5.42
C GLU A 168 0.13 -18.08 6.82
N LEU A 169 -0.78 -17.11 6.98
CA LEU A 169 -1.15 -16.56 8.27
C LEU A 169 -2.05 -17.51 9.05
N LYS A 170 -1.43 -18.34 9.88
CA LYS A 170 -2.08 -19.29 10.81
C LYS A 170 -2.68 -18.61 12.05
N PRO A 171 -3.66 -19.23 12.74
CA PRO A 171 -4.19 -18.78 14.04
C PRO A 171 -3.12 -18.45 15.08
N SER A 172 -2.02 -19.20 15.11
CA SER A 172 -0.91 -18.98 16.05
C SER A 172 -0.31 -17.58 15.96
N HIS A 173 -0.24 -16.99 14.77
CA HIS A 173 0.23 -15.61 14.60
C HIS A 173 -0.72 -14.63 15.29
N TYR A 174 -2.02 -14.77 15.05
CA TYR A 174 -3.05 -13.89 15.61
C TYR A 174 -3.24 -14.09 17.12
N HIS A 175 -3.03 -15.29 17.64
CA HIS A 175 -3.04 -15.55 19.08
C HIS A 175 -1.82 -14.94 19.81
N ARG A 176 -0.69 -14.80 19.11
CA ARG A 176 0.56 -14.33 19.69
C ARG A 176 0.64 -12.81 19.83
N VAL A 177 -0.08 -12.05 19.02
CA VAL A 177 0.05 -10.59 18.95
C VAL A 177 -0.76 -9.86 20.01
N ASP A 178 -0.43 -8.57 20.21
CA ASP A 178 -1.14 -7.68 21.11
C ASP A 178 -1.97 -6.64 20.34
N ILE A 179 -1.55 -6.30 19.11
CA ILE A 179 -2.27 -5.38 18.22
C ILE A 179 -2.24 -5.91 16.78
N VAL A 180 -3.36 -5.81 16.06
CA VAL A 180 -3.46 -6.10 14.62
C VAL A 180 -3.85 -4.85 13.86
N LEU A 181 -3.10 -4.51 12.81
CA LEU A 181 -3.37 -3.37 11.92
C LEU A 181 -4.17 -3.85 10.70
N ALA A 182 -5.40 -3.38 10.54
CA ALA A 182 -6.24 -3.70 9.39
C ALA A 182 -6.19 -2.58 8.34
N LYS A 183 -5.70 -2.90 7.14
CA LYS A 183 -5.56 -1.95 6.02
C LYS A 183 -6.89 -1.62 5.33
N SER A 184 -7.89 -2.46 5.45
CA SER A 184 -9.25 -2.27 4.91
C SER A 184 -10.32 -2.49 5.98
N ARG A 185 -11.51 -1.96 5.74
CA ARG A 185 -12.68 -2.15 6.60
C ARG A 185 -13.10 -3.60 6.60
N ASP A 186 -13.07 -4.26 5.45
CA ASP A 186 -13.33 -5.69 5.32
C ASP A 186 -12.36 -6.51 6.19
N ALA A 187 -11.05 -6.25 6.10
CA ALA A 187 -10.06 -6.91 6.94
C ALA A 187 -10.33 -6.64 8.44
N TYR A 188 -10.66 -5.40 8.80
CA TYR A 188 -11.00 -5.04 10.19
C TYR A 188 -12.19 -5.86 10.70
N ASN A 189 -13.27 -5.91 9.93
CA ASN A 189 -14.49 -6.63 10.30
C ASN A 189 -14.24 -8.13 10.45
N ARG A 190 -13.46 -8.72 9.53
CA ARG A 190 -13.09 -10.15 9.57
C ARG A 190 -12.25 -10.50 10.79
N ILE A 191 -11.18 -9.74 11.04
CA ILE A 191 -10.29 -9.96 12.18
C ILE A 191 -11.08 -9.77 13.49
N TRP A 192 -11.88 -8.71 13.57
CA TRP A 192 -12.71 -8.44 14.75
C TRP A 192 -13.72 -9.56 15.01
N ALA A 193 -14.42 -10.03 13.97
CA ALA A 193 -15.37 -11.13 14.09
C ALA A 193 -14.69 -12.43 14.51
N TRP A 194 -13.49 -12.71 14.00
CA TRP A 194 -12.71 -13.89 14.37
C TRP A 194 -12.27 -13.84 15.83
N TYR A 195 -11.76 -12.69 16.31
CA TYR A 195 -11.36 -12.52 17.71
C TYR A 195 -12.50 -12.57 18.73
N ASN A 196 -13.74 -12.30 18.31
CA ASN A 196 -14.92 -12.41 19.18
C ASN A 196 -15.48 -13.82 19.29
N GLN A 197 -14.93 -14.79 18.56
CA GLN A 197 -15.24 -16.20 18.77
C GLN A 197 -14.46 -16.74 19.98
N ASP A 198 -15.01 -17.77 20.63
CA ASP A 198 -14.39 -18.38 21.80
C ASP A 198 -12.96 -18.85 21.49
N PHE A 199 -12.05 -18.59 22.42
CA PHE A 199 -10.64 -19.00 22.40
C PHE A 199 -9.75 -18.37 21.32
N ASN A 200 -10.28 -17.56 20.40
CA ASN A 200 -9.48 -16.93 19.34
C ASN A 200 -8.72 -15.67 19.77
N ASN A 201 -9.04 -15.09 20.93
CA ASN A 201 -8.33 -13.91 21.45
C ASN A 201 -7.72 -14.12 22.86
N PRO A 202 -6.79 -15.06 23.04
CA PRO A 202 -6.24 -15.41 24.35
C PRO A 202 -5.44 -14.28 25.01
N ARG A 203 -4.98 -13.29 24.23
CA ARG A 203 -4.19 -12.14 24.72
C ARG A 203 -4.99 -10.84 24.84
N GLY A 204 -6.29 -10.85 24.50
CA GLY A 204 -7.09 -9.62 24.45
C GLY A 204 -6.57 -8.61 23.42
N ALA A 205 -5.98 -9.10 22.33
CA ALA A 205 -5.44 -8.34 21.22
C ALA A 205 -6.45 -7.33 20.68
N LYS A 206 -5.95 -6.15 20.29
CA LYS A 206 -6.77 -5.06 19.75
C LYS A 206 -6.61 -4.99 18.23
N VAL A 207 -7.69 -4.66 17.53
CA VAL A 207 -7.67 -4.42 16.09
C VAL A 207 -7.75 -2.92 15.84
N LEU A 208 -6.81 -2.37 15.06
CA LEU A 208 -6.77 -0.98 14.66
C LEU A 208 -6.97 -0.89 13.14
N TYR A 209 -8.04 -0.25 12.70
CA TYR A 209 -8.22 0.09 11.28
C TYR A 209 -7.32 1.27 10.93
N THR A 210 -6.38 1.07 10.00
CA THR A 210 -5.36 2.05 9.64
C THR A 210 -5.56 2.69 8.27
N GLN A 211 -6.39 2.10 7.42
CA GLN A 211 -6.38 2.34 5.97
C GLN A 211 -5.01 1.99 5.34
N HIS A 212 -4.92 2.13 4.02
CA HIS A 212 -3.70 1.93 3.25
C HIS A 212 -3.14 3.27 2.75
N THR A 213 -1.83 3.41 2.63
CA THR A 213 -1.16 4.59 2.07
C THR A 213 -0.02 4.14 1.17
N THR A 214 0.38 4.98 0.22
CA THR A 214 1.50 4.73 -0.69
C THR A 214 2.25 6.02 -0.99
N SER A 215 3.43 5.91 -1.60
CA SER A 215 4.09 7.02 -2.29
C SER A 215 3.25 7.58 -3.46
N ASP A 216 3.69 8.72 -3.99
CA ASP A 216 3.17 9.35 -5.21
C ASP A 216 4.34 9.67 -6.14
N ALA A 217 4.54 8.86 -7.18
CA ALA A 217 5.66 9.05 -8.11
C ALA A 217 5.61 10.39 -8.87
N THR A 218 4.44 11.03 -8.96
CA THR A 218 4.31 12.31 -9.68
C THR A 218 5.04 13.45 -8.96
N VAL A 219 5.32 13.30 -7.66
CA VAL A 219 6.14 14.26 -6.90
C VAL A 219 7.57 14.38 -7.44
N LEU A 220 8.15 13.29 -7.97
CA LEU A 220 9.49 13.32 -8.55
C LEU A 220 9.53 14.23 -9.78
N VAL A 221 8.50 14.16 -10.62
CA VAL A 221 8.38 14.98 -11.83
C VAL A 221 8.10 16.43 -11.47
N ARG A 222 7.20 16.68 -10.50
CA ARG A 222 6.94 18.03 -10.00
C ARG A 222 8.21 18.67 -9.42
N ASN A 223 8.92 17.95 -8.56
CA ASN A 223 10.14 18.44 -7.94
C ASN A 223 11.23 18.72 -8.97
N ALA A 224 11.47 17.81 -9.92
CA ALA A 224 12.45 18.02 -10.98
C ALA A 224 12.10 19.22 -11.87
N SER A 225 10.81 19.42 -12.17
CA SER A 225 10.34 20.59 -12.92
C SER A 225 10.57 21.91 -12.18
N GLN A 226 10.23 21.97 -10.89
CA GLN A 226 10.44 23.17 -10.04
C GLN A 226 11.92 23.55 -9.92
N HIS A 227 12.84 22.59 -10.03
CA HIS A 227 14.28 22.81 -9.97
C HIS A 227 14.94 22.95 -11.36
N GLY A 228 14.15 23.11 -12.43
CA GLY A 228 14.68 23.31 -13.79
C GLY A 228 15.43 22.09 -14.36
N GLN A 229 15.22 20.89 -13.81
CA GLN A 229 15.87 19.64 -14.23
C GLN A 229 15.12 18.96 -15.38
N LEU A 230 13.93 19.44 -15.74
CA LEU A 230 13.14 18.97 -16.88
C LEU A 230 12.78 20.15 -17.79
N ASN A 231 12.79 19.89 -19.10
CA ASN A 231 12.31 20.84 -20.11
C ASN A 231 10.78 20.85 -20.11
N GLY A 232 10.17 21.45 -19.08
CA GLY A 232 8.72 21.64 -18.97
C GLY A 232 8.13 21.24 -17.62
N THR A 233 6.82 21.43 -17.50
CA THR A 233 6.01 21.02 -16.35
C THR A 233 5.33 19.68 -16.62
N LEU A 234 4.91 18.99 -15.55
CA LEU A 234 4.03 17.84 -15.69
C LEU A 234 2.74 18.28 -16.39
N ALA A 235 2.44 17.70 -17.55
CA ALA A 235 1.25 18.02 -18.31
C ALA A 235 -0.02 17.63 -17.55
N PRO A 236 -1.11 18.41 -17.63
CA PRO A 236 -2.39 18.04 -17.03
C PRO A 236 -2.93 16.77 -17.70
N LYS A 237 -3.77 16.03 -16.98
CA LYS A 237 -4.46 14.85 -17.53
C LYS A 237 -5.41 15.26 -18.65
N ASN A 238 -5.40 14.50 -19.74
CA ASN A 238 -6.36 14.62 -20.83
C ASN A 238 -7.51 13.62 -20.62
N PHE A 239 -8.71 14.14 -20.35
CA PHE A 239 -9.91 13.31 -20.15
C PHE A 239 -10.77 13.16 -21.41
N SER A 240 -10.36 13.77 -22.53
CA SER A 240 -11.05 13.65 -23.83
C SER A 240 -10.43 12.56 -24.70
N GLN A 241 -9.10 12.45 -24.71
CA GLN A 241 -8.37 11.40 -25.40
C GLN A 241 -7.72 10.47 -24.37
N LEU A 242 -8.28 9.28 -24.21
CA LEU A 242 -7.89 8.36 -23.15
C LEU A 242 -6.73 7.44 -23.58
N SER A 243 -6.02 6.95 -22.59
CA SER A 243 -5.27 5.69 -22.63
C SER A 243 -5.53 4.95 -21.32
N VAL A 244 -5.39 3.62 -21.33
CA VAL A 244 -5.62 2.77 -20.16
C VAL A 244 -4.32 2.16 -19.72
N VAL A 245 -4.07 2.14 -18.41
CA VAL A 245 -2.92 1.46 -17.81
C VAL A 245 -3.44 0.36 -16.90
N HIS A 246 -2.94 -0.86 -17.10
CA HIS A 246 -3.15 -1.97 -16.19
C HIS A 246 -1.81 -2.60 -15.84
N ALA A 247 -1.55 -2.80 -14.55
CA ALA A 247 -0.28 -3.32 -14.07
C ALA A 247 -0.52 -4.39 -13.01
N ASN A 248 -0.16 -5.64 -13.35
CA ASN A 248 -0.37 -6.77 -12.45
C ASN A 248 0.91 -7.29 -11.78
N GLY A 249 2.08 -6.86 -12.24
CA GLY A 249 3.37 -7.34 -11.72
C GLY A 249 3.47 -8.86 -11.90
N LYS A 250 3.89 -9.58 -10.85
CA LYS A 250 4.02 -11.05 -10.87
C LYS A 250 2.71 -11.80 -10.60
N SER A 251 1.61 -11.09 -10.31
CA SER A 251 0.37 -11.75 -9.87
C SER A 251 -0.49 -12.19 -11.06
N PRO A 252 -0.85 -13.48 -11.15
CA PRO A 252 -1.80 -13.96 -12.16
C PRO A 252 -3.26 -13.61 -11.80
N PHE A 253 -3.53 -13.21 -10.55
CA PHE A 253 -4.89 -13.01 -10.02
C PHE A 253 -5.48 -11.62 -10.26
N LYS A 254 -4.81 -10.78 -11.05
CA LYS A 254 -5.25 -9.40 -11.33
C LYS A 254 -5.92 -9.27 -12.69
N ASN A 255 -6.48 -10.34 -13.22
CA ASN A 255 -7.30 -10.33 -14.43
C ASN A 255 -6.63 -9.77 -15.70
N ALA A 256 -5.29 -9.75 -15.78
CA ALA A 256 -4.57 -9.25 -16.94
C ALA A 256 -4.93 -10.03 -18.23
N GLY A 257 -5.06 -11.36 -18.15
CA GLY A 257 -5.55 -12.15 -19.29
C GLY A 257 -6.98 -11.76 -19.74
N ARG A 258 -7.88 -11.43 -18.81
CA ARG A 258 -9.24 -10.98 -19.11
C ARG A 258 -9.24 -9.57 -19.73
N MET A 259 -8.38 -8.68 -19.25
CA MET A 259 -8.13 -7.36 -19.86
C MET A 259 -7.67 -7.51 -21.31
N LEU A 260 -6.69 -8.37 -21.57
CA LEU A 260 -6.18 -8.62 -22.92
C LEU A 260 -7.27 -9.17 -23.85
N GLN A 261 -8.09 -10.12 -23.38
CA GLN A 261 -9.21 -10.65 -24.18
C GLN A 261 -10.20 -9.54 -24.55
N CYS A 262 -10.55 -8.67 -23.60
CA CYS A 262 -11.44 -7.54 -23.86
C CYS A 262 -10.89 -6.62 -24.97
N TRP A 263 -9.61 -6.27 -24.90
CA TRP A 263 -8.96 -5.41 -25.91
C TRP A 263 -8.81 -6.07 -27.27
N LYS A 264 -8.69 -7.41 -27.32
CA LYS A 264 -8.70 -8.17 -28.57
C LYS A 264 -10.05 -8.07 -29.28
N ASP A 265 -11.14 -8.08 -28.52
CA ASP A 265 -12.50 -8.07 -29.06
C ASP A 265 -12.99 -6.64 -29.37
N HIS A 266 -12.29 -5.61 -28.87
CA HIS A 266 -12.58 -4.19 -29.07
C HIS A 266 -11.37 -3.40 -29.62
N PRO A 267 -11.01 -3.57 -30.91
CA PRO A 267 -9.90 -2.85 -31.53
C PRO A 267 -10.08 -1.31 -31.55
N GLU A 268 -11.30 -0.83 -31.38
CA GLU A 268 -11.67 0.59 -31.28
C GLU A 268 -11.39 1.23 -29.91
N PHE A 269 -11.10 0.42 -28.88
CA PHE A 269 -10.79 0.95 -27.56
C PHE A 269 -9.49 1.75 -27.54
N PRO A 270 -9.33 2.69 -26.58
CA PRO A 270 -8.08 3.39 -26.36
C PRO A 270 -6.91 2.44 -26.15
N ILE A 271 -5.69 2.91 -26.40
CA ILE A 271 -4.48 2.10 -26.19
C ILE A 271 -4.44 1.61 -24.74
N LEU A 272 -4.26 0.30 -24.56
CA LEU A 272 -3.94 -0.34 -23.29
C LEU A 272 -2.43 -0.48 -23.13
N HIS A 273 -1.86 0.15 -22.13
CA HIS A 273 -0.52 -0.14 -21.63
C HIS A 273 -0.62 -1.22 -20.55
N GLN A 274 -0.32 -2.46 -20.91
CA GLN A 274 -0.34 -3.61 -20.01
C GLN A 274 1.07 -3.92 -19.50
N TYR A 275 1.31 -3.74 -18.21
CA TYR A 275 2.57 -4.07 -17.54
C TYR A 275 2.43 -5.39 -16.78
N SER A 276 3.17 -6.42 -17.18
CA SER A 276 3.11 -7.76 -16.59
C SER A 276 4.51 -8.36 -16.42
N SER A 277 4.68 -9.15 -15.38
CA SER A 277 5.85 -9.98 -15.11
C SER A 277 5.45 -11.41 -14.73
N ASP A 278 4.25 -11.86 -15.10
CA ASP A 278 3.75 -13.22 -14.86
C ASP A 278 3.65 -13.99 -16.18
N ASP A 279 3.99 -15.27 -16.13
CA ASP A 279 4.02 -16.11 -17.32
C ASP A 279 2.63 -16.39 -17.91
N TRP A 280 1.58 -16.35 -17.08
CA TRP A 280 0.21 -16.55 -17.52
C TRP A 280 -0.25 -15.45 -18.47
N SER A 281 -0.09 -14.19 -18.08
CA SER A 281 -0.49 -13.05 -18.91
C SER A 281 0.37 -12.93 -20.17
N ASN A 282 1.67 -13.25 -20.07
CA ASN A 282 2.55 -13.35 -21.24
C ASN A 282 2.08 -14.46 -22.20
N GLY A 283 1.73 -15.63 -21.66
CA GLY A 283 1.14 -16.72 -22.43
C GLY A 283 -0.15 -16.30 -23.15
N THR A 284 -1.08 -15.66 -22.44
CA THR A 284 -2.31 -15.12 -23.03
C THR A 284 -2.03 -14.12 -24.15
N TYR A 285 -1.13 -13.15 -23.94
CA TYR A 285 -0.77 -12.19 -24.99
C TYR A 285 -0.25 -12.90 -26.26
N ASN A 286 0.67 -13.85 -26.09
CA ASN A 286 1.26 -14.60 -27.20
C ASN A 286 0.22 -15.50 -27.90
N GLU A 287 -0.76 -16.05 -27.18
CA GLU A 287 -1.84 -16.83 -27.77
C GLU A 287 -2.77 -15.96 -28.64
N LEU A 288 -3.16 -14.79 -28.13
CA LEU A 288 -4.14 -13.91 -28.78
C LEU A 288 -3.59 -13.26 -30.06
N TRP A 289 -2.31 -12.87 -30.07
CA TRP A 289 -1.73 -12.09 -31.17
C TRP A 289 -0.51 -12.71 -31.83
N ARG A 290 0.18 -13.65 -31.18
CA ARG A 290 1.44 -14.25 -31.67
C ARG A 290 2.40 -13.17 -32.18
N ASP A 291 2.86 -13.28 -33.43
CA ASP A 291 3.80 -12.35 -34.07
C ASP A 291 3.13 -11.10 -34.68
N LYS A 292 1.83 -10.88 -34.42
CA LYS A 292 1.05 -9.77 -34.98
C LYS A 292 0.51 -8.88 -33.86
N PRO A 293 1.36 -8.05 -33.23
CA PRO A 293 0.94 -7.16 -32.15
C PRO A 293 -0.18 -6.22 -32.63
N PRO A 294 -1.23 -6.01 -31.84
CA PRO A 294 -2.34 -5.13 -32.22
C PRO A 294 -1.94 -3.65 -32.06
N ALA A 295 -2.63 -2.74 -32.76
CA ALA A 295 -2.35 -1.31 -32.66
C ALA A 295 -2.83 -0.67 -31.33
N ASN A 296 -3.79 -1.30 -30.65
CA ASN A 296 -4.44 -0.79 -29.44
C ASN A 296 -3.95 -1.44 -28.14
N VAL A 297 -2.92 -2.29 -28.18
CA VAL A 297 -2.30 -2.87 -26.97
C VAL A 297 -0.78 -2.70 -27.02
N ASP A 298 -0.25 -2.02 -26.02
CA ASP A 298 1.17 -1.91 -25.74
C ASP A 298 1.50 -2.82 -24.54
N PHE A 299 1.98 -4.03 -24.85
CA PHE A 299 2.30 -5.05 -23.84
C PHE A 299 3.77 -4.95 -23.41
N HIS A 300 3.99 -4.78 -22.11
CA HIS A 300 5.31 -4.68 -21.51
C HIS A 300 5.57 -5.85 -20.57
N PHE A 301 6.30 -6.84 -21.08
CA PHE A 301 6.74 -7.99 -20.28
C PHE A 301 7.99 -7.68 -19.45
N GLY A 302 8.06 -8.24 -18.23
CA GLY A 302 9.16 -8.05 -17.28
C GLY A 302 9.17 -6.69 -16.59
N LYS A 303 8.13 -5.87 -16.78
CA LYS A 303 7.97 -4.55 -16.15
C LYS A 303 6.95 -4.60 -15.01
N PHE A 304 7.16 -3.75 -14.02
CA PHE A 304 6.40 -3.78 -12.77
C PHE A 304 5.55 -2.53 -12.55
N GLY A 305 4.34 -2.77 -12.05
CA GLY A 305 3.46 -1.79 -11.40
C GLY A 305 2.47 -2.57 -10.53
N HIS A 306 2.08 -2.03 -9.38
CA HIS A 306 1.31 -2.82 -8.40
C HIS A 306 0.22 -2.04 -7.65
N TYR A 307 0.27 -0.71 -7.60
CA TYR A 307 -0.51 0.08 -6.63
C TYR A 307 -1.60 0.93 -7.26
N ILE A 308 -2.83 0.56 -6.95
CA ILE A 308 -3.99 1.36 -7.32
C ILE A 308 -3.98 2.76 -6.69
N ASN A 309 -3.43 2.88 -5.48
CA ASN A 309 -3.42 4.15 -4.77
C ASN A 309 -2.47 5.19 -5.41
N GLN A 310 -1.40 4.73 -6.05
CA GLN A 310 -0.52 5.58 -6.87
C GLN A 310 -1.25 6.14 -8.09
N ALA A 311 -2.18 5.39 -8.69
CA ALA A 311 -2.99 5.89 -9.81
C ALA A 311 -3.94 7.02 -9.37
N ARG A 312 -4.54 6.87 -8.18
CA ARG A 312 -5.37 7.92 -7.55
C ARG A 312 -4.54 9.16 -7.26
N ALA A 313 -3.36 8.99 -6.65
CA ALA A 313 -2.44 10.09 -6.39
C ALA A 313 -2.03 10.80 -7.68
N ALA A 314 -1.76 10.05 -8.75
CA ALA A 314 -1.39 10.62 -10.05
C ALA A 314 -2.54 11.31 -10.81
N GLY A 315 -3.76 11.36 -10.24
CA GLY A 315 -4.93 11.99 -10.87
C GLY A 315 -5.56 11.18 -11.99
N ALA A 316 -5.36 9.85 -12.02
CA ALA A 316 -6.08 9.00 -12.96
C ALA A 316 -7.54 8.79 -12.53
N LEU A 317 -8.44 8.61 -13.50
CA LEU A 317 -9.72 7.96 -13.23
C LEU A 317 -9.45 6.47 -13.01
N VAL A 318 -9.83 5.96 -11.85
CA VAL A 318 -9.50 4.60 -11.42
C VAL A 318 -10.71 3.69 -11.51
N VAL A 319 -10.48 2.47 -11.99
CA VAL A 319 -11.48 1.42 -12.11
C VAL A 319 -11.14 0.28 -11.15
N THR A 320 -12.12 -0.22 -10.41
CA THR A 320 -11.96 -1.39 -9.51
C THR A 320 -13.10 -2.37 -9.65
N THR A 321 -12.89 -3.60 -9.19
CA THR A 321 -14.01 -4.51 -8.89
C THR A 321 -14.94 -3.92 -7.84
N ASP A 322 -16.25 -4.12 -8.02
CA ASP A 322 -17.29 -3.81 -7.03
C ASP A 322 -17.34 -4.87 -5.92
N ALA A 323 -16.24 -4.96 -5.17
CA ALA A 323 -16.12 -5.88 -4.06
C ALA A 323 -15.02 -5.45 -3.08
N PRO A 324 -15.14 -5.80 -1.78
CA PRO A 324 -14.10 -5.51 -0.83
C PRO A 324 -12.78 -6.24 -1.11
N PRO A 325 -11.63 -5.59 -0.82
CA PRO A 325 -11.50 -4.23 -0.30
C PRO A 325 -11.45 -3.15 -1.38
N MET A 326 -11.68 -3.50 -2.64
CA MET A 326 -11.41 -2.64 -3.80
C MET A 326 -12.41 -1.47 -3.91
N ASP A 327 -13.68 -1.73 -3.59
CA ASP A 327 -14.78 -0.76 -3.46
C ASP A 327 -14.61 0.24 -2.28
N GLU A 328 -13.63 0.02 -1.39
CA GLU A 328 -13.31 0.99 -0.34
C GLU A 328 -12.42 2.14 -0.88
N PHE A 329 -11.57 1.85 -1.87
CA PHE A 329 -10.64 2.83 -2.43
C PHE A 329 -11.35 3.84 -3.32
N VAL A 330 -12.28 3.36 -4.13
CA VAL A 330 -13.06 4.17 -5.07
C VAL A 330 -14.54 3.80 -4.97
N ASP A 331 -15.38 4.78 -5.23
CA ASP A 331 -16.83 4.67 -5.35
C ASP A 331 -17.28 5.43 -6.62
N ASP A 332 -18.59 5.46 -6.89
CA ASP A 332 -19.16 6.15 -8.05
C ASP A 332 -18.85 7.65 -8.10
N ASP A 333 -18.42 8.26 -6.99
CA ASP A 333 -18.03 9.68 -6.95
C ASP A 333 -16.54 9.91 -7.25
N SER A 334 -15.72 8.86 -7.22
CA SER A 334 -14.26 8.94 -7.25
C SER A 334 -13.58 7.95 -8.20
N GLY A 335 -14.36 7.16 -8.94
CA GLY A 335 -13.90 6.14 -9.86
C GLY A 335 -15.04 5.49 -10.63
N VAL A 336 -14.79 4.24 -11.06
CA VAL A 336 -15.76 3.36 -11.72
C VAL A 336 -15.65 1.97 -11.12
N LEU A 337 -16.79 1.34 -10.84
CA LEU A 337 -16.87 0.00 -10.28
C LEU A 337 -17.26 -1.02 -11.36
N ILE A 338 -16.53 -2.12 -11.43
CA ILE A 338 -16.82 -3.27 -12.30
C ILE A 338 -17.84 -4.14 -11.55
N HIS A 339 -19.09 -4.04 -11.98
CA HIS A 339 -20.20 -4.81 -11.43
C HIS A 339 -20.29 -6.22 -12.05
N GLY A 340 -21.23 -7.04 -11.54
CA GLY A 340 -21.51 -8.36 -12.11
C GLY A 340 -20.41 -9.41 -11.87
N ILE A 341 -19.60 -9.19 -10.83
CA ILE A 341 -18.57 -10.11 -10.37
C ILE A 341 -19.12 -11.07 -9.31
N THR A 342 -18.52 -12.25 -9.18
CA THR A 342 -18.99 -13.29 -8.25
C THR A 342 -17.87 -13.75 -7.33
N PRO A 343 -18.14 -13.97 -6.03
CA PRO A 343 -17.15 -14.53 -5.12
C PRO A 343 -16.63 -15.88 -5.63
N TRP A 344 -15.31 -16.05 -5.57
CA TRP A 344 -14.66 -17.35 -5.75
C TRP A 344 -14.68 -18.10 -4.42
N ALA A 345 -14.90 -19.41 -4.45
CA ALA A 345 -14.90 -20.24 -3.25
C ALA A 345 -13.45 -20.48 -2.75
N ASP A 346 -12.89 -19.49 -2.05
CA ASP A 346 -11.59 -19.57 -1.40
C ASP A 346 -11.71 -19.39 0.13
N LYS A 347 -10.64 -19.75 0.85
CA LYS A 347 -10.60 -19.71 2.31
C LYS A 347 -9.23 -19.33 2.85
N ALA A 348 -9.22 -18.46 3.85
CA ALA A 348 -8.08 -18.17 4.69
C ALA A 348 -8.49 -18.22 6.18
N THR A 349 -7.56 -17.89 7.08
CA THR A 349 -7.83 -17.86 8.53
C THR A 349 -8.94 -16.87 8.87
N MET A 350 -9.00 -15.73 8.16
CA MET A 350 -9.95 -14.64 8.41
C MET A 350 -11.25 -14.77 7.59
N GLY A 351 -11.60 -15.98 7.16
CA GLY A 351 -12.87 -16.26 6.50
C GLY A 351 -12.72 -16.81 5.09
N GLN A 352 -13.69 -16.51 4.23
CA GLN A 352 -13.81 -17.00 2.87
C GLN A 352 -14.11 -15.84 1.91
N ASN A 353 -14.08 -16.09 0.60
CA ASN A 353 -14.47 -15.14 -0.44
C ASN A 353 -13.56 -13.89 -0.45
N PHE A 354 -12.25 -14.10 -0.57
CA PHE A 354 -11.28 -13.01 -0.79
C PHE A 354 -11.02 -12.78 -2.28
N MET A 355 -11.22 -13.81 -3.10
CA MET A 355 -11.10 -13.71 -4.55
C MET A 355 -12.47 -13.60 -5.21
N PHE A 356 -12.50 -12.94 -6.36
CA PHE A 356 -13.71 -12.74 -7.15
C PHE A 356 -13.44 -13.12 -8.60
N GLU A 357 -14.37 -13.85 -9.20
CA GLU A 357 -14.40 -14.08 -10.63
C GLU A 357 -14.89 -12.80 -11.33
N VAL A 358 -14.08 -12.30 -12.26
CA VAL A 358 -14.39 -11.11 -13.06
C VAL A 358 -14.62 -11.54 -14.51
N PRO A 359 -15.88 -11.54 -14.99
CA PRO A 359 -16.18 -11.84 -16.38
C PRO A 359 -15.53 -10.82 -17.33
N THR A 360 -14.98 -11.29 -18.46
CA THR A 360 -14.43 -10.39 -19.50
C THR A 360 -15.45 -9.34 -19.93
N ARG A 361 -16.72 -9.72 -20.08
CA ARG A 361 -17.81 -8.80 -20.45
C ARG A 361 -17.93 -7.61 -19.49
N ALA A 362 -17.78 -7.84 -18.18
CA ALA A 362 -17.94 -6.80 -17.17
C ALA A 362 -16.82 -5.75 -17.27
N ILE A 363 -15.60 -6.18 -17.59
CA ILE A 363 -14.48 -5.28 -17.90
C ILE A 363 -14.82 -4.44 -19.14
N CYS A 364 -15.28 -5.05 -20.22
CA CYS A 364 -15.57 -4.33 -21.47
C CYS A 364 -16.72 -3.33 -21.30
N GLU A 365 -17.81 -3.73 -20.64
CA GLU A 365 -18.94 -2.87 -20.30
C GLU A 365 -18.46 -1.63 -19.49
N SER A 366 -17.60 -1.84 -18.49
CA SER A 366 -17.05 -0.73 -17.68
C SER A 366 -16.20 0.25 -18.50
N ILE A 367 -15.44 -0.25 -19.49
CA ILE A 367 -14.68 0.63 -20.40
C ILE A 367 -15.61 1.38 -21.35
N GLN A 368 -16.67 0.74 -21.85
CA GLN A 368 -17.68 1.41 -22.67
C GLN A 368 -18.39 2.53 -21.90
N ASP A 369 -18.75 2.29 -20.64
CA ASP A 369 -19.33 3.30 -19.76
C ASP A 369 -18.39 4.49 -19.57
N ILE A 370 -17.09 4.24 -19.37
CA ILE A 370 -16.09 5.30 -19.30
C ILE A 370 -16.02 6.07 -20.62
N LEU A 371 -16.02 5.39 -21.76
CA LEU A 371 -15.97 6.03 -23.09
C LEU A 371 -17.22 6.85 -23.40
N ALA A 372 -18.39 6.46 -22.88
CA ALA A 372 -19.63 7.21 -22.97
C ALA A 372 -19.71 8.39 -21.98
N MET A 373 -18.94 8.34 -20.88
CA MET A 373 -18.93 9.37 -19.85
C MET A 373 -18.37 10.71 -20.38
N ASP A 374 -19.00 11.82 -19.98
CA ASP A 374 -18.52 13.17 -20.32
C ASP A 374 -17.09 13.41 -19.77
N PRO A 375 -16.17 14.02 -20.56
CA PRO A 375 -14.81 14.31 -20.09
C PRO A 375 -14.72 15.14 -18.81
N HIS A 376 -15.66 16.06 -18.56
CA HIS A 376 -15.70 16.81 -17.30
C HIS A 376 -16.10 15.92 -16.13
N GLU A 377 -17.00 14.96 -16.34
CA GLU A 377 -17.36 13.99 -15.30
C GLU A 377 -16.19 13.06 -14.98
N ARG A 378 -15.45 12.57 -15.99
CA ARG A 378 -14.20 11.80 -15.78
C ARG A 378 -13.19 12.59 -14.96
N ALA A 379 -12.98 13.86 -15.31
CA ALA A 379 -12.06 14.76 -14.62
C ALA A 379 -12.49 15.00 -13.17
N ARG A 380 -13.79 15.22 -12.93
CA ARG A 380 -14.37 15.42 -11.60
C ARG A 380 -14.16 14.21 -10.70
N ARG A 381 -14.48 13.00 -11.19
CA ARG A 381 -14.27 11.75 -10.45
C ARG A 381 -12.79 11.49 -10.16
N ALA A 382 -11.90 11.71 -11.13
CA ALA A 382 -10.46 11.58 -10.92
C ALA A 382 -9.94 12.56 -9.85
N ALA A 383 -10.38 13.82 -9.86
CA ALA A 383 -10.04 14.79 -8.83
C ALA A 383 -10.55 14.38 -7.44
N ASN A 384 -11.75 13.80 -7.35
CA ASN A 384 -12.25 13.22 -6.11
C ASN A 384 -11.42 12.01 -5.65
N GLY A 385 -10.92 11.20 -6.58
CA GLY A 385 -9.95 10.13 -6.33
C GLY A 385 -8.70 10.65 -5.62
N VAL A 386 -8.11 11.76 -6.10
CA VAL A 386 -6.96 12.44 -5.46
C VAL A 386 -7.30 12.92 -4.06
N ARG A 387 -8.45 13.58 -3.86
CA ARG A 387 -8.88 14.07 -2.54
C ARG A 387 -9.02 12.92 -1.53
N ARG A 388 -9.62 11.81 -1.97
CA ARG A 388 -9.75 10.63 -1.12
C ARG A 388 -8.39 9.97 -0.83
N TYR A 389 -7.44 9.99 -1.76
CA TYR A 389 -6.05 9.55 -1.50
C TYR A 389 -5.43 10.34 -0.33
N PHE A 390 -5.47 11.68 -0.39
CA PHE A 390 -4.90 12.52 0.68
C PHE A 390 -5.66 12.37 2.01
N LYS A 391 -6.99 12.23 1.97
CA LYS A 391 -7.78 11.93 3.18
C LYS A 391 -7.39 10.59 3.81
N GLN A 392 -7.21 9.56 2.98
CA GLN A 392 -6.78 8.23 3.41
C GLN A 392 -5.38 8.28 4.04
N ARG A 393 -4.47 9.01 3.40
CA ARG A 393 -3.12 9.27 3.89
C ARG A 393 -3.13 9.98 5.25
N GLN A 394 -3.98 10.99 5.44
CA GLN A 394 -4.13 11.69 6.72
C GLN A 394 -4.66 10.76 7.81
N TYR A 395 -5.66 9.93 7.49
CA TYR A 395 -6.20 8.94 8.41
C TYR A 395 -5.14 7.91 8.83
N PHE A 396 -4.30 7.44 7.90
CA PHE A 396 -3.19 6.56 8.21
C PHE A 396 -2.21 7.19 9.21
N LYS A 397 -1.83 8.47 9.01
CA LYS A 397 -0.96 9.21 9.94
C LYS A 397 -1.55 9.28 11.35
N GLN A 398 -2.84 9.61 11.46
CA GLN A 398 -3.55 9.63 12.75
C GLN A 398 -3.62 8.24 13.39
N SER A 399 -3.76 7.20 12.58
CA SER A 399 -3.74 5.81 13.06
C SER A 399 -2.37 5.41 13.61
N MET A 400 -1.27 5.94 13.06
CA MET A 400 0.08 5.69 13.61
C MET A 400 0.26 6.35 14.97
N GLN A 401 -0.28 7.55 15.18
CA GLN A 401 -0.32 8.21 16.49
C GLN A 401 -1.16 7.39 17.49
N THR A 402 -2.30 6.85 17.03
CA THR A 402 -3.14 5.96 17.84
C THR A 402 -2.39 4.68 18.22
N LEU A 403 -1.67 4.08 17.27
CA LEU A 403 -0.85 2.90 17.53
C LEU A 403 0.23 3.16 18.58
N GLN A 404 0.95 4.29 18.48
CA GLN A 404 1.94 4.69 19.48
C GLN A 404 1.30 4.78 20.87
N ALA A 405 0.12 5.42 21.00
CA ALA A 405 -0.61 5.51 22.26
C ALA A 405 -1.04 4.13 22.79
N MET A 406 -1.53 3.23 21.94
CA MET A 406 -1.93 1.88 22.32
C MET A 406 -0.74 1.05 22.85
N VAL A 407 0.46 1.23 22.30
CA VAL A 407 1.65 0.52 22.79
C VAL A 407 2.08 1.00 24.17
N TYR A 408 1.92 2.29 24.48
CA TYR A 408 2.25 2.82 25.80
C TYR A 408 1.19 2.56 26.88
N GLN A 409 -0.06 2.29 26.48
CA GLN A 409 -1.11 1.88 27.41
C GLN A 409 -0.80 0.50 28.03
N ARG A 410 -1.01 0.41 29.34
CA ARG A 410 -0.78 -0.82 30.13
C ARG A 410 -1.93 -1.78 29.99
#